data_AF-A0A662ERH9-F1
#
_entry.id   AF-A0A662ERH9-F1
#
_cell.length_a   1.000
_cell.length_b   1.000
_cell.length_c   1.000
_cell.angle_alpha   90.00
_cell.angle_beta   90.00
_cell.angle_gamma   90.00
#
_symmetry.space_group_name_H-M   'P 1'
#
loop_
_entity.id
_entity.type
_entity.pdbx_description
1 polymer ?
#
loop_
_entity_poly.entity_id
_entity_poly.type
_entity_poly.pdbx_seq_one_letter_code
_entity_poly.pdbx_strand_id
1 'polypeptide(L)'
;LDRIDQELLQLLSRRAEVALRIGCLKAQRGLPLRSLEREEEVISRVKRGNPGPLSEDAVARIFRRIIAETRRLEEEVVRDDCGDEARGHAKRD
;
A
#
# COMPACT_ATOMS: atom_id res chain seq x y z
N LEU A 1 -0.30 24.84 -8.78
CA LEU A 1 0.36 23.54 -8.58
C LEU A 1 0.01 22.99 -7.21
N ASP A 2 0.12 23.82 -6.17
CA ASP A 2 -0.19 23.47 -4.77
C ASP A 2 -1.50 22.71 -4.56
N ARG A 3 -2.60 23.12 -5.21
CA ARG A 3 -3.88 22.40 -5.13
C ARG A 3 -3.79 20.98 -5.69
N ILE A 4 -3.14 20.81 -6.84
CA ILE A 4 -2.94 19.49 -7.46
C ILE A 4 -2.06 18.64 -6.54
N ASP A 5 -1.03 19.22 -5.96
CA ASP A 5 -0.15 18.52 -5.03
C ASP A 5 -0.89 18.08 -3.76
N GLN A 6 -1.81 18.90 -3.24
CA GLN A 6 -2.70 18.54 -2.14
C GLN A 6 -3.66 17.41 -2.52
N GLU A 7 -4.26 17.45 -3.70
CA GLU A 7 -5.14 16.39 -4.20
C GLU A 7 -4.36 15.07 -4.37
N LEU A 8 -3.14 15.12 -4.91
CA LEU A 8 -2.24 13.97 -4.99
C LEU A 8 -1.91 13.42 -3.60
N LEU A 9 -1.56 14.28 -2.64
CA LEU A 9 -1.25 13.87 -1.28
C LEU A 9 -2.45 13.19 -0.61
N GLN A 10 -3.66 13.71 -0.78
CA GLN A 10 -4.89 13.11 -0.27
C GLN A 10 -5.14 11.72 -0.89
N LEU A 11 -4.98 11.59 -2.21
CA LEU A 11 -5.16 10.31 -2.91
C LEU A 11 -4.10 9.27 -2.48
N LEU A 12 -2.85 9.68 -2.30
CA LEU A 12 -1.78 8.81 -1.82
C LEU A 12 -2.01 8.37 -0.38
N SER A 13 -2.45 9.29 0.49
CA SER A 13 -2.80 8.98 1.88
C SER A 13 -3.94 7.97 1.94
N ARG A 14 -4.99 8.19 1.14
CA ARG A 14 -6.11 7.25 1.06
C ARG A 14 -5.69 5.87 0.54
N ARG A 15 -4.79 5.83 -0.44
CA ARG A 15 -4.21 4.58 -0.94
C ARG A 15 -3.45 3.85 0.17
N ALA A 16 -2.68 4.56 0.98
CA ALA A 16 -1.92 3.99 2.09
C ALA A 16 -2.85 3.41 3.17
N GLU A 17 -3.91 4.12 3.56
CA GLU A 17 -4.92 3.62 4.51
C GLU A 17 -5.55 2.29 4.06
N VAL A 18 -5.90 2.19 2.78
CA VAL A 18 -6.50 0.97 2.22
C VAL A 18 -5.49 -0.17 2.24
N ALA A 19 -4.23 0.10 1.88
CA ALA A 19 -3.18 -0.90 1.93
C ALA A 19 -2.92 -1.38 3.36
N LEU A 20 -2.81 -0.49 4.35
CA LEU A 20 -2.65 -0.87 5.75
C LEU A 20 -3.72 -1.86 6.24
N ARG A 21 -4.98 -1.60 5.91
CA ARG A 21 -6.08 -2.52 6.23
C ARG A 21 -5.92 -3.88 5.57
N ILE A 22 -5.48 -3.91 4.31
CA ILE A 22 -5.19 -5.16 3.59
C ILE A 22 -3.99 -5.87 4.22
N GLY A 23 -2.93 -5.15 4.58
CA GLY A 23 -1.74 -5.65 5.25
C GLY A 23 -2.06 -6.34 6.58
N CYS A 24 -2.88 -5.72 7.42
CA CYS A 24 -3.36 -6.32 8.67
C CYS A 24 -4.13 -7.63 8.42
N LEU A 25 -5.06 -7.62 7.45
CA LEU A 25 -5.83 -8.81 7.07
C LEU A 25 -4.97 -9.94 6.48
N LYS A 26 -3.87 -9.61 5.79
CA LYS A 26 -2.90 -10.59 5.29
C LYS A 26 -2.07 -11.16 6.44
N ALA A 27 -1.58 -10.29 7.33
CA ALA A 27 -0.80 -10.69 8.50
C ALA A 27 -1.58 -11.65 9.42
N GLN A 28 -2.84 -11.33 9.73
CA GLN A 28 -3.74 -12.20 10.52
C GLN A 28 -3.96 -13.57 9.88
N ARG A 29 -3.84 -13.68 8.56
CA ARG A 29 -4.01 -14.94 7.80
C ARG A 29 -2.68 -15.62 7.45
N GLY A 30 -1.55 -15.10 7.91
CA GLY A 30 -0.22 -15.61 7.55
C GLY A 30 0.11 -15.48 6.06
N LEU A 31 -0.56 -14.57 5.34
CA LEU A 31 -0.33 -14.34 3.92
C LEU A 31 0.83 -13.35 3.70
N PRO A 32 1.60 -13.51 2.62
CA PRO A 32 2.67 -12.57 2.31
C PRO A 32 2.12 -11.17 2.04
N LEU A 33 2.76 -10.16 2.66
CA LEU A 33 2.39 -8.76 2.43
C LEU A 33 2.61 -8.36 0.97
N ARG A 34 3.72 -8.83 0.38
CA ARG A 34 4.11 -8.58 -1.01
C ARG A 34 3.54 -9.61 -1.98
N SER A 35 2.97 -9.16 -3.10
CA SER A 35 2.63 -9.99 -4.25
C SER A 35 3.15 -9.31 -5.53
N LEU A 36 4.13 -9.94 -6.20
CA LEU A 36 4.74 -9.41 -7.42
C LEU A 36 3.72 -9.29 -8.55
N GLU A 37 2.92 -10.33 -8.75
CA GLU A 37 1.82 -10.34 -9.71
C GLU A 37 0.89 -9.14 -9.52
N ARG A 38 0.51 -8.85 -8.27
CA ARG A 38 -0.34 -7.69 -7.97
C ARG A 38 0.35 -6.36 -8.26
N GLU A 39 1.66 -6.24 -8.00
CA GLU A 39 2.43 -5.04 -8.33
C GLU A 39 2.44 -4.82 -9.85
N GLU A 40 2.67 -5.87 -10.62
CA GLU A 40 2.68 -5.85 -12.09
C GLU A 40 1.31 -5.51 -12.68
N GLU A 41 0.23 -6.08 -12.15
CA GLU A 41 -1.15 -5.74 -12.53
C GLU A 41 -1.43 -4.24 -12.35
N VAL A 42 -1.05 -3.68 -11.20
CA VAL A 42 -1.26 -2.26 -10.89
C VAL A 42 -0.48 -1.41 -11.88
N ILE A 43 0.80 -1.74 -12.14
CA ILE A 43 1.65 -1.01 -13.08
C ILE A 43 1.05 -1.09 -14.50
N SER A 44 0.66 -2.27 -14.97
CA SER A 44 0.03 -2.46 -16.28
C SER A 44 -1.23 -1.62 -16.44
N ARG A 45 -2.09 -1.60 -15.41
CA ARG A 45 -3.32 -0.81 -15.41
C ARG A 45 -3.06 0.69 -15.49
N VAL A 46 -2.09 1.22 -14.75
CA VAL A 46 -1.79 2.67 -14.77
C VAL A 46 -1.10 3.09 -16.06
N LYS A 47 -0.27 2.21 -16.66
CA LYS A 47 0.30 2.44 -18.00
C LYS A 47 -0.81 2.56 -19.05
N ARG A 48 -1.73 1.61 -19.08
CA ARG A 48 -2.88 1.63 -20.02
C ARG A 48 -3.80 2.83 -19.85
N GLY A 49 -3.95 3.33 -18.64
CA GLY A 49 -4.77 4.49 -18.32
C GLY A 49 -4.06 5.83 -18.45
N ASN A 50 -2.79 5.86 -18.89
CA ASN A 50 -1.98 7.06 -18.96
C ASN A 50 -2.38 7.94 -20.17
N PRO A 51 -2.97 9.12 -19.98
CA PRO A 51 -3.31 10.03 -21.08
C PRO A 51 -2.11 10.84 -21.60
N GLY A 52 -0.91 10.64 -21.02
CA GLY A 52 0.23 11.55 -21.20
C GLY A 52 0.13 12.78 -20.29
N PRO A 53 1.07 13.75 -20.36
CA PRO A 53 2.25 13.80 -21.23
C PRO A 53 3.44 12.95 -20.74
N LEU A 54 3.32 12.29 -19.58
CA LEU A 54 4.36 11.42 -19.05
C LEU A 54 4.49 10.16 -19.89
N SER A 55 5.73 9.70 -20.13
CA SER A 55 5.95 8.39 -20.74
C SER A 55 5.46 7.28 -19.82
N GLU A 56 5.07 6.14 -20.40
CA GLU A 56 4.63 5.00 -19.60
C GLU A 56 5.70 4.52 -18.61
N ASP A 57 6.98 4.64 -18.97
CA ASP A 57 8.10 4.30 -18.10
C ASP A 57 8.21 5.26 -16.91
N ALA A 58 7.96 6.56 -17.13
CA ALA A 58 7.92 7.53 -16.05
C ALA A 58 6.77 7.22 -15.07
N VAL A 59 5.57 6.94 -15.59
CA VAL A 59 4.43 6.50 -14.77
C VAL A 59 4.77 5.24 -13.99
N ALA A 60 5.37 4.23 -14.64
CA ALA A 60 5.76 2.99 -13.98
C ALA A 60 6.78 3.22 -12.86
N ARG A 61 7.78 4.11 -13.05
CA ARG A 61 8.74 4.46 -11.98
C ARG A 61 8.06 5.12 -10.77
N ILE A 62 7.16 6.06 -11.01
CA ILE A 62 6.41 6.75 -9.94
C ILE A 62 5.56 5.74 -9.16
N PHE A 63 4.78 4.91 -9.86
CA PHE A 63 3.90 3.95 -9.20
C PHE A 63 4.66 2.85 -8.46
N ARG A 64 5.81 2.38 -8.97
CA ARG A 64 6.69 1.48 -8.22
C ARG A 64 7.15 2.10 -6.92
N ARG A 65 7.49 3.40 -6.91
CA ARG A 65 7.89 4.09 -5.68
C ARG A 65 6.73 4.19 -4.70
N ILE A 66 5.54 4.58 -5.16
CA ILE A 66 4.34 4.64 -4.33
C ILE A 66 4.02 3.28 -3.69
N ILE A 67 4.09 2.20 -4.48
CA ILE A 67 3.91 0.82 -3.99
C ILE A 67 4.93 0.51 -2.89
N ALA A 68 6.22 0.79 -3.14
CA ALA A 68 7.29 0.50 -2.20
C ALA A 68 7.12 1.24 -0.86
N GLU A 69 6.78 2.53 -0.88
CA GLU A 69 6.56 3.30 0.35
C GLU A 69 5.33 2.81 1.12
N THR A 70 4.26 2.45 0.42
CA THR A 70 3.06 1.90 1.06
C THR A 70 3.35 0.55 1.72
N ARG A 71 4.11 -0.31 1.04
CA ARG A 71 4.53 -1.61 1.60
C ARG A 71 5.40 -1.45 2.83
N ARG A 72 6.34 -0.51 2.81
CA ARG A 72 7.17 -0.20 3.97
C ARG A 72 6.32 0.18 5.17
N LEU A 73 5.29 0.99 4.96
CA LEU A 73 4.34 1.36 6.00
C LEU A 73 3.54 0.15 6.52
N GLU A 74 3.10 -0.75 5.63
CA GLU A 74 2.46 -2.02 6.04
C GLU A 74 3.39 -2.88 6.91
N GLU A 75 4.67 -2.99 6.55
CA GLU A 75 5.67 -3.74 7.32
C GLU A 75 5.97 -3.08 8.68
N GLU A 76 5.98 -1.75 8.76
CA GLU A 76 6.12 -1.01 10.02
C GLU A 76 4.92 -1.27 10.94
N VAL A 77 3.69 -1.09 10.45
CA VAL A 77 2.48 -1.29 11.26
C VAL A 77 2.29 -2.73 11.68
N VAL A 78 2.53 -3.71 10.80
CA VAL A 78 2.40 -5.13 11.19
C VAL A 78 3.43 -5.52 12.25
N ARG A 79 4.61 -4.88 12.28
CA ARG A 79 5.58 -5.10 13.37
C ARG A 79 5.09 -4.52 14.71
N ASP A 80 4.39 -3.39 14.68
CA ASP A 80 3.97 -2.68 15.87
C ASP A 80 2.62 -3.19 16.43
N ASP A 81 1.62 -3.47 15.58
CA ASP A 81 0.25 -3.84 15.98
C ASP A 81 0.06 -5.35 16.26
N CYS A 82 0.93 -6.24 15.76
CA CYS A 82 0.92 -7.65 16.21
C CYS A 82 1.49 -7.82 17.64
N GLY A 83 1.87 -6.73 18.31
CA GLY A 83 2.36 -6.73 19.69
C GLY A 83 1.31 -6.61 20.80
N ASP A 84 0.06 -6.24 20.48
CA ASP A 84 -0.93 -5.87 21.52
C ASP A 84 -2.27 -6.64 21.49
N GLU A 85 -2.76 -7.10 20.34
CA GLU A 85 -4.01 -7.88 20.29
C GLU A 85 -3.84 -9.34 20.77
N ALA A 86 -2.60 -9.85 20.84
CA ALA A 86 -2.30 -11.21 21.33
C ALA A 86 -2.31 -11.35 22.86
N ARG A 87 -2.37 -10.25 23.64
CA ARG A 87 -2.41 -10.28 25.12
C ARG A 87 -3.80 -10.27 25.72
N GLY A 88 -4.85 -10.09 24.91
CA GLY A 88 -6.23 -9.91 25.39
C GLY A 88 -7.04 -11.19 25.65
N HIS A 89 -6.57 -12.38 25.26
CA HIS A 89 -7.38 -13.61 25.31
C HIS A 89 -6.85 -14.71 26.26
N ALA A 90 -5.83 -14.45 27.08
CA ALA A 90 -5.28 -15.42 28.03
C ALA A 90 -5.78 -15.24 29.49
N LYS A 91 -7.02 -14.79 29.69
CA LYS A 91 -7.65 -14.72 31.03
C LYS A 91 -9.18 -14.75 30.96
N ARG A 92 -9.71 -15.97 30.85
CA ARG A 92 -11.10 -16.47 31.00
C ARG A 92 -11.03 -17.88 30.36
N ASP A 93 -11.08 -19.02 31.04
CA ASP A 93 -11.60 -19.41 32.35
C ASP A 93 -10.77 -20.59 32.91
#